data_AF-A0A6L7KH77-F1
#
_entry.id   AF-A0A6L7KH77-F1
#
_cell.length_a   1.000
_cell.length_b   1.000
_cell.length_c   1.000
_cell.angle_alpha   90.00
_cell.angle_beta   90.00
_cell.angle_gamma   90.00
#
_symmetry.space_group_name_H-M   'P 1'
#
loop_
_entity.id
_entity.type
_entity.pdbx_description
1 polymer ?
#
loop_
_entity_poly.entity_id
_entity_poly.type
_entity_poly.pdbx_seq_one_letter_code
_entity_poly.pdbx_strand_id
1 'polypeptide(L)' 'MRASWADAIEETLIAALLGLMTLLTFANVIARYVFNSNILWALELTVFAFAWL' A
#
# COMPACT_ATOMS: atom_id res chain seq x y z
N MET A 1 14.48 -3.67 26.35
CA MET A 1 13.91 -4.06 25.06
C MET A 1 14.99 -3.77 24.01
N ARG A 2 15.66 -4.79 23.45
CA ARG A 2 16.70 -4.57 22.44
C ARG A 2 15.98 -4.32 21.12
N ALA A 3 15.89 -3.07 20.68
CA ALA A 3 15.48 -2.75 19.33
C ALA A 3 16.60 -3.24 18.40
N SER A 4 16.37 -4.34 17.69
CA SER A 4 17.23 -4.69 16.57
C SER A 4 16.99 -3.68 15.46
N TRP A 5 18.03 -3.33 14.71
CA TRP A 5 17.87 -2.48 13.52
C TRP A 5 16.88 -3.10 12.51
N ALA A 6 16.75 -4.43 12.53
CA ALA A 6 15.75 -5.16 11.77
C ALA A 6 14.31 -4.87 12.23
N ASP A 7 14.04 -4.79 13.54
CA ASP A 7 12.69 -4.53 14.08
C ASP A 7 12.16 -3.17 13.60
N ALA A 8 13.01 -2.14 13.60
CA ALA A 8 12.64 -0.80 13.16
C ALA A 8 12.35 -0.75 11.64
N ILE A 9 13.05 -1.56 10.85
CA ILE A 9 12.84 -1.66 9.40
C ILE A 9 11.53 -2.40 9.12
N GLU A 10 11.27 -3.52 9.80
CA GLU A 10 10.00 -4.25 9.66
C GLU A 10 8.80 -3.39 10.06
N GLU A 11 8.88 -2.69 11.19
CA GLU A 11 7.81 -1.79 11.64
C GLU A 11 7.55 -0.67 10.62
N THR A 12 8.60 -0.07 10.07
CA THR A 12 8.48 0.96 9.03
C THR A 12 7.93 0.39 7.72
N LEU A 13 8.34 -0.83 7.34
CA LEU A 13 7.86 -1.52 6.14
C LEU A 13 6.36 -1.78 6.22
N ILE A 14 5.88 -2.31 7.36
CA ILE A 14 4.47 -2.58 7.62
C ILE A 14 3.66 -1.27 7.60
N ALA A 15 4.14 -0.23 8.27
CA ALA A 15 3.49 1.08 8.27
C ALA A 15 3.43 1.70 6.86
N ALA A 16 4.51 1.59 6.09
CA ALA A 16 4.57 2.06 4.71
C ALA A 16 3.64 1.28 3.78
N LEU A 17 3.57 -0.05 3.89
CA LEU A 17 2.67 -0.90 3.12
C LEU A 17 1.20 -0.55 3.39
N LEU A 18 0.82 -0.39 4.66
CA LEU A 18 -0.52 0.06 5.04
C LEU A 18 -0.85 1.44 4.44
N GLY A 19 0.06 2.40 4.54
CA GLY A 19 -0.09 3.71 3.92
C GLY A 19 -0.26 3.63 2.39
N LEU A 20 0.56 2.82 1.73
CA LEU A 20 0.53 2.61 0.28
C LEU A 20 -0.82 2.05 -0.17
N MET A 21 -1.39 1.08 0.55
CA MET A 21 -2.70 0.50 0.22
C MET A 21 -3.82 1.56 0.25
N THR A 22 -3.78 2.49 1.21
CA THR A 22 -4.76 3.59 1.27
C THR A 22 -4.59 4.57 0.11
N LEU A 23 -3.34 4.91 -0.24
CA LEU A 23 -3.06 5.81 -1.36
C LEU A 23 -3.47 5.20 -2.70
N LEU A 24 -3.24 3.90 -2.90
CA LEU A 24 -3.61 3.20 -4.14
C LEU A 24 -5.12 3.12 -4.32
N THR A 25 -5.85 2.78 -3.26
CA THR A 25 -7.32 2.75 -3.30
C THR A 25 -7.88 4.15 -3.53
N PHE A 26 -7.28 5.18 -2.94
CA PHE A 26 -7.65 6.58 -3.19
C PHE A 26 -7.33 7.03 -4.62
N ALA A 27 -6.15 6.68 -5.16
CA ALA A 27 -5.78 6.97 -6.53
C ALA A 27 -6.74 6.30 -7.54
N ASN A 28 -7.30 5.14 -7.20
CA ASN A 28 -8.34 4.50 -8.03
C ASN A 28 -9.64 5.28 -8.07
N VAL A 29 -10.05 5.85 -6.93
CA VAL A 29 -11.20 6.75 -6.88
C VAL A 29 -10.94 7.95 -7.80
N ILE A 30 -9.77 8.58 -7.69
CA ILE A 30 -9.43 9.72 -8.57
C ILE A 30 -9.43 9.29 -10.05
N ALA A 31 -8.78 8.19 -10.41
CA ALA A 31 -8.76 7.71 -11.78
C ALA A 31 -10.19 7.50 -12.32
N ARG A 32 -11.05 6.85 -11.52
CA ARG A 32 -12.41 6.51 -11.93
C ARG A 32 -13.32 7.73 -12.05
N TYR A 33 -13.25 8.66 -11.10
CA TYR A 33 -14.17 9.79 -11.04
C TYR A 33 -13.66 11.03 -11.78
N VAL A 34 -12.35 11.26 -11.86
CA VAL A 34 -11.75 12.44 -12.51
C VAL A 34 -11.32 12.13 -13.94
N PHE A 35 -10.71 10.96 -14.17
CA PHE A 35 -10.15 10.60 -15.48
C PHE A 35 -11.04 9.61 -16.26
N ASN A 36 -12.20 9.22 -15.71
CA ASN A 36 -13.10 8.20 -16.26
C ASN A 36 -12.41 6.88 -16.65
N SER A 37 -11.23 6.61 -16.06
CA SER A 37 -10.38 5.46 -16.35
C SER A 37 -10.14 4.66 -15.06
N ASN A 38 -9.89 3.35 -15.16
CA ASN A 38 -9.69 2.51 -13.97
C ASN A 38 -8.25 1.99 -13.96
N ILE A 39 -7.62 1.97 -12.79
CA ILE A 39 -6.27 1.43 -12.62
C ILE A 39 -6.39 -0.09 -12.44
N LEU A 40 -6.34 -0.82 -13.56
CA LEU A 40 -6.54 -2.28 -13.59
C LEU A 40 -5.63 -3.03 -12.61
N TRP A 41 -4.38 -2.61 -12.49
CA TRP A 41 -3.37 -3.25 -11.66
C TRP A 41 -3.45 -2.88 -10.17
N ALA A 42 -4.29 -1.93 -9.78
CA ALA A 42 -4.30 -1.48 -8.40
C ALA A 42 -4.84 -2.53 -7.42
N LEU A 43 -5.79 -3.35 -7.87
CA LEU A 43 -6.26 -4.51 -7.10
C LEU A 43 -5.08 -5.46 -6.84
N GLU A 44 -4.32 -5.80 -7.88
CA GLU A 44 -3.17 -6.69 -7.79
C GLU A 44 -2.13 -6.12 -6.83
N LEU A 45 -1.83 -4.82 -6.92
CA LEU A 45 -0.81 -4.19 -6.07
C LEU A 45 -1.23 -4.13 -4.59
N THR A 46 -2.53 -3.97 -4.30
CA THR A 46 -3.03 -4.12 -2.92
C THR A 46 -3.02 -5.57 -2.41
N VAL A 47 -3.26 -6.56 -3.28
CA VAL A 47 -3.18 -7.98 -2.90
C VAL A 47 -1.73 -8.39 -2.60
N PHE A 48 -0.77 -7.95 -3.42
CA PHE A 48 0.64 -8.20 -3.16
C PHE A 48 1.13 -7.49 -1.90
N ALA A 49 0.68 -6.26 -1.64
CA ALA A 49 0.99 -5.56 -0.39
C ALA A 49 0.44 -6.30 0.85
N PHE A 50 -0.74 -6.93 0.72
CA PHE A 50 -1.32 -7.75 1.79
C PHE A 50 -0.57 -9.05 2.06
N ALA A 51 0.03 -9.66 1.03
CA ALA A 51 0.85 -10.87 1.20
C ALA A 51 2.18 -10.61 1.93
N TRP A 52 2.59 -9.34 2.04
CA TRP A 52 3.80 -8.89 2.75
C TRP A 52 3.53 -8.25 4.12
N LEU A 53 2.26 -8.27 4.57
CA LEU A 53 1.83 -7.99 5.95
C LEU A 53 1.72 -9.31 6.72
#